data_AF-A0AAW7SGP9-F1
#
_entry.id   AF-A0AAW7SGP9-F1
#
_cell.length_a   1.000
_cell.length_b   1.000
_cell.length_c   1.000
_cell.angle_alpha   90.00
_cell.angle_beta   90.00
_cell.angle_gamma   90.00
#
_symmetry.space_group_name_H-M   'P 1'
#
loop_
_entity.id
_entity.type
_entity.pdbx_description
1 polymer ?
#
loop_
_entity_poly.entity_id
_entity_poly.type
_entity_poly.pdbx_seq_one_letter_code
_entity_poly.pdbx_strand_id
1 'polypeptide(L)'
;MTINAEIVAVLAEVSDAVQRVNLSTGLELIGQQWGHRAYRLRSYCSIERGLFAVNYVVMHQESLAVIGLGESKAVALSMARRFLSKSYDSVAELIRTVSAKRDSEIALAIAEIESVRRVPDKPMPKRVGTRRAQIFQKSGGRCHYCSAELDLHGKWHVEHMMPKALGGGNEPGNLVASCVTCNQQKKDKTAEEFIYSRSGKDGAKVAALEAAA
;
A
#
# COMPACT_ATOMS: atom_id res chain seq x y z
N MET A 1 0.09 21.62 -43.45
CA MET A 1 1.10 20.83 -42.74
C MET A 1 0.51 19.46 -42.46
N THR A 2 0.82 18.50 -43.31
CA THR A 2 0.37 17.11 -43.16
C THR A 2 1.10 16.51 -41.98
N ILE A 3 0.37 16.26 -40.88
CA ILE A 3 0.88 15.47 -39.76
C ILE A 3 1.21 14.10 -40.35
N ASN A 4 2.50 13.77 -40.42
CA ASN A 4 2.98 12.54 -41.05
C ASN A 4 2.20 11.34 -40.49
N ALA A 5 1.61 10.52 -41.36
CA ALA A 5 0.83 9.34 -40.98
C ALA A 5 1.63 8.39 -40.06
N GLU A 6 2.95 8.39 -40.19
CA GLU A 6 3.90 7.69 -39.30
C GLU A 6 3.82 8.17 -37.84
N ILE A 7 3.60 9.46 -37.59
CA ILE A 7 3.50 10.03 -36.24
C ILE A 7 2.18 9.61 -35.58
N VAL A 8 1.10 9.57 -36.34
CA VAL A 8 -0.22 9.12 -35.85
C VAL A 8 -0.21 7.62 -35.57
N ALA A 9 0.45 6.82 -36.44
CA ALA A 9 0.62 5.38 -36.24
C ALA A 9 1.43 5.06 -34.97
N VAL A 10 2.56 5.77 -34.74
CA VAL A 10 3.36 5.63 -33.52
C VAL A 10 2.55 5.98 -32.27
N LEU A 11 1.70 7.01 -32.32
CA LEU A 11 0.84 7.38 -31.19
C LEU A 11 -0.29 6.39 -30.92
N ALA A 12 -0.86 5.78 -31.96
CA ALA A 12 -1.87 4.73 -31.82
C ALA A 12 -1.26 3.44 -31.21
N GLU A 13 -0.06 3.04 -31.66
CA GLU A 13 0.69 1.93 -31.05
C GLU A 13 1.08 2.23 -29.60
N VAL A 14 1.39 3.48 -29.28
CA VAL A 14 1.71 3.92 -27.91
C VAL A 14 0.48 3.86 -26.99
N SER A 15 -0.71 4.22 -27.47
CA SER A 15 -1.96 4.09 -26.69
C SER A 15 -2.26 2.64 -26.35
N ASP A 16 -2.11 1.74 -27.34
CA ASP A 16 -2.31 0.30 -27.18
C ASP A 16 -1.24 -0.32 -26.28
N ALA A 17 0.01 0.13 -26.38
CA ALA A 17 1.11 -0.33 -25.52
C ALA A 17 0.92 0.14 -24.06
N VAL A 18 0.46 1.37 -23.83
CA VAL A 18 0.17 1.89 -22.49
C VAL A 18 -0.97 1.10 -21.84
N GLN A 19 -1.99 0.69 -22.60
CA GLN A 19 -3.06 -0.19 -22.10
C GLN A 19 -2.58 -1.62 -21.81
N ARG A 20 -1.70 -2.20 -22.64
CA ARG A 20 -1.22 -3.58 -22.45
C ARG A 20 -0.19 -3.74 -21.32
N VAL A 21 0.58 -2.71 -20.99
CA VAL A 21 1.76 -2.85 -20.11
C VAL A 21 1.46 -2.64 -18.62
N ASN A 22 0.23 -2.27 -18.22
CA ASN A 22 -0.17 -2.11 -16.82
C ASN A 22 0.94 -1.46 -15.95
N LEU A 23 1.33 -0.23 -16.32
CA LEU A 23 2.45 0.51 -15.73
C LEU A 23 2.28 0.89 -14.24
N SER A 24 1.51 0.12 -13.46
CA SER A 24 1.43 0.22 -12.00
C SER A 24 2.70 -0.31 -11.29
N THR A 25 3.57 -1.05 -11.98
CA THR A 25 4.69 -1.78 -11.34
C THR A 25 6.08 -1.56 -11.97
N GLY A 26 6.31 -0.41 -12.61
CA GLY A 26 7.65 -0.04 -13.09
C GLY A 26 8.50 0.62 -12.00
N LEU A 27 9.62 0.00 -11.63
CA LEU A 27 10.63 0.65 -10.76
C LEU A 27 11.09 1.95 -11.44
N GLU A 28 10.97 3.06 -10.74
CA GLU A 28 11.38 4.37 -11.27
C GLU A 28 12.91 4.45 -11.27
N LEU A 29 13.53 4.18 -12.42
CA LEU A 29 14.94 4.46 -12.62
C LEU A 29 15.10 5.98 -12.79
N ILE A 30 15.38 6.68 -11.68
CA ILE A 30 15.76 8.09 -11.72
C ILE A 30 17.11 8.19 -12.45
N GLY A 31 17.03 8.42 -13.76
CA GLY A 31 18.20 8.77 -14.57
C GLY A 31 18.65 10.20 -14.25
N GLN A 32 19.95 10.39 -14.06
CA GLN A 32 20.52 11.70 -13.76
C GLN A 32 20.20 12.75 -14.84
N GLN A 33 20.15 13.99 -14.37
CA GLN A 33 19.76 15.19 -15.09
C GLN A 33 20.86 15.58 -16.10
N TRP A 34 20.62 15.33 -17.39
CA TRP A 34 21.48 15.79 -18.48
C TRP A 34 20.64 16.45 -19.58
N GLY A 35 20.89 17.74 -19.84
CA GLY A 35 20.30 18.52 -20.93
C GLY A 35 18.79 18.77 -20.79
N HIS A 36 18.40 19.97 -20.35
CA HIS A 36 17.04 20.52 -20.39
C HIS A 36 15.87 19.53 -20.18
N ARG A 37 15.66 19.07 -18.93
CA ARG A 37 14.36 18.81 -18.25
C ARG A 37 13.19 18.06 -18.95
N ALA A 38 13.32 17.41 -20.11
CA ALA A 38 12.12 17.05 -20.88
C ALA A 38 11.61 15.58 -20.81
N TYR A 39 12.24 14.62 -20.12
CA TYR A 39 11.71 13.24 -20.10
C TYR A 39 12.02 12.38 -18.85
N ARG A 40 11.30 11.25 -18.70
CA ARG A 40 11.48 10.17 -17.72
C ARG A 40 11.81 8.88 -18.44
N LEU A 41 12.82 8.14 -17.98
CA LEU A 41 13.16 6.80 -18.48
C LEU A 41 12.68 5.74 -17.47
N ARG A 42 11.99 4.69 -17.92
CA ARG A 42 11.58 3.56 -17.08
C ARG A 42 11.92 2.23 -17.75
N SER A 43 12.04 1.18 -16.95
CA SER A 43 12.10 -0.20 -17.44
C SER A 43 10.76 -0.92 -17.20
N TYR A 44 10.37 -1.79 -18.12
CA TYR A 44 9.21 -2.67 -17.98
C TYR A 44 9.57 -4.07 -18.47
N CYS A 45 8.90 -5.08 -17.92
CA CYS A 45 9.07 -6.46 -18.36
C CYS A 45 7.98 -6.80 -19.39
N SER A 46 8.35 -7.49 -20.46
CA SER A 46 7.43 -8.06 -21.45
C SER A 46 7.73 -9.55 -21.65
N ILE A 47 6.80 -10.27 -22.28
CA ILE A 47 7.03 -11.62 -22.77
C ILE A 47 7.09 -11.54 -24.30
N GLU A 48 8.23 -11.88 -24.87
CA GLU A 48 8.49 -11.83 -26.31
C GLU A 48 8.90 -13.22 -26.78
N ARG A 49 8.14 -13.79 -27.71
CA ARG A 49 8.34 -15.17 -28.22
C ARG A 49 8.46 -16.21 -27.10
N GLY A 50 7.74 -16.01 -26.00
CA GLY A 50 7.74 -16.91 -24.84
C GLY A 50 8.88 -16.70 -23.84
N LEU A 51 9.72 -15.68 -24.02
CA LEU A 51 10.82 -15.34 -23.11
C LEU A 51 10.56 -14.00 -22.41
N PHE A 52 10.98 -13.89 -21.15
CA PHE A 52 10.96 -12.62 -20.44
C PHE A 52 12.02 -11.67 -21.01
N ALA A 53 11.58 -10.49 -21.43
CA ALA A 53 12.43 -9.41 -21.91
C ALA A 53 12.29 -8.18 -21.00
N VAL A 54 13.40 -7.46 -20.80
CA VAL A 54 13.42 -6.18 -20.11
C VAL A 54 13.57 -5.08 -21.14
N ASN A 55 12.55 -4.24 -21.25
CA ASN A 55 12.48 -3.15 -22.19
C ASN A 55 12.54 -1.80 -21.48
N TYR A 56 12.83 -0.77 -22.24
CA TYR A 56 13.00 0.59 -21.77
C TYR A 56 12.06 1.54 -22.50
N VAL A 57 11.44 2.44 -21.74
CA VAL A 57 10.52 3.46 -22.25
C VAL A 57 10.96 4.85 -21.80
N VAL A 58 10.98 5.79 -22.74
CA VAL A 58 11.22 7.21 -22.49
C VAL A 58 9.90 7.94 -22.67
N MET A 59 9.47 8.65 -21.62
CA MET A 59 8.22 9.40 -21.59
C MET A 59 8.50 10.88 -21.39
N HIS A 60 7.75 11.75 -22.05
CA HIS A 60 7.78 13.18 -21.75
C HIS A 60 7.26 13.45 -20.32
N GLN A 61 7.86 14.39 -19.58
CA GLN A 61 7.58 14.52 -18.14
C GLN A 61 6.15 14.97 -17.82
N GLU A 62 5.58 15.87 -18.63
CA GLU A 62 4.28 16.49 -18.33
C GLU A 62 3.10 15.73 -18.95
N SER A 63 3.21 15.38 -20.23
CA SER A 63 2.16 14.65 -20.96
C SER A 63 2.21 13.14 -20.76
N LEU A 64 3.31 12.61 -20.22
CA LEU A 64 3.59 11.18 -20.15
C LEU A 64 3.59 10.47 -21.51
N ALA A 65 3.59 11.21 -22.62
CA ALA A 65 3.66 10.67 -23.96
C ALA A 65 4.95 9.85 -24.12
N VAL A 66 4.85 8.64 -24.65
CA VAL A 66 6.03 7.83 -24.97
C VAL A 66 6.72 8.41 -26.19
N ILE A 67 7.97 8.82 -26.01
CA ILE A 67 8.80 9.44 -27.05
C ILE A 67 9.98 8.56 -27.45
N GLY A 68 10.16 7.40 -26.79
CA GLY A 68 11.15 6.41 -27.18
C GLY A 68 10.91 5.07 -26.52
N LEU A 69 11.18 3.98 -27.26
CA LEU A 69 11.11 2.60 -26.80
C LEU A 69 12.35 1.84 -27.27
N GLY A 70 12.75 0.82 -26.52
CA GLY A 70 13.77 -0.11 -26.99
C GLY A 70 14.18 -1.17 -25.97
N GLU A 71 14.74 -2.25 -26.50
CA GLU A 71 15.31 -3.38 -25.75
C GLU A 71 16.56 -2.99 -24.93
N SER A 72 17.11 -1.79 -25.18
CA SER A 72 18.17 -1.20 -24.38
C SER A 72 17.93 0.29 -24.12
N LYS A 73 18.49 0.80 -23.01
CA LYS A 73 18.46 2.24 -22.70
C LYS A 73 18.98 3.09 -23.85
N ALA A 74 20.03 2.64 -24.53
CA ALA A 74 20.65 3.36 -25.63
C ALA A 74 19.70 3.52 -26.83
N VAL A 75 18.97 2.46 -27.18
CA VAL A 75 17.98 2.49 -28.27
C VAL A 75 16.82 3.42 -27.91
N ALA A 76 16.25 3.28 -26.70
CA ALA A 76 15.13 4.13 -26.27
C ALA A 76 15.51 5.62 -26.22
N LEU A 77 16.72 5.93 -25.73
CA LEU A 77 17.24 7.31 -25.70
C LEU A 77 17.58 7.85 -27.09
N SER A 78 18.09 7.03 -28.00
CA SER A 78 18.36 7.43 -29.39
C SER A 78 17.07 7.81 -30.12
N MET A 79 16.02 7.00 -29.93
CA MET A 79 14.69 7.28 -30.47
C MET A 79 14.11 8.58 -29.90
N ALA A 80 14.19 8.77 -28.57
CA ALA A 80 13.75 10.00 -27.91
C ALA A 80 14.52 11.24 -28.41
N ARG A 81 15.84 11.13 -28.62
CA ARG A 81 16.66 12.23 -29.16
C ARG A 81 16.22 12.63 -30.56
N ARG A 82 15.92 11.67 -31.45
CA ARG A 82 15.41 11.94 -32.80
C ARG A 82 14.06 12.65 -32.78
N PHE A 83 13.23 12.31 -31.81
CA PHE A 83 11.94 12.95 -31.62
C PHE A 83 12.11 14.40 -31.13
N LEU A 84 12.96 14.61 -30.13
CA LEU A 84 13.24 15.93 -29.55
C LEU A 84 14.08 16.84 -30.44
N SER A 85 14.87 16.29 -31.38
CA SER A 85 15.66 17.07 -32.34
C SER A 85 14.83 17.65 -33.48
N LYS A 86 13.58 17.20 -33.66
CA LYS A 86 12.63 17.82 -34.58
C LYS A 86 12.01 19.04 -33.89
N SER A 87 11.85 20.16 -34.61
CA SER A 87 11.46 21.47 -34.07
C SER A 87 10.47 21.39 -32.90
N TYR A 88 10.85 21.96 -31.75
CA TYR A 88 10.15 21.85 -30.47
C TYR A 88 8.69 22.31 -30.54
N ASP A 89 8.36 23.24 -31.44
CA ASP A 89 7.01 23.77 -31.63
C ASP A 89 6.01 22.69 -32.08
N SER A 90 6.42 21.79 -32.98
CA SER A 90 5.55 20.70 -33.46
C SER A 90 5.39 19.60 -32.41
N VAL A 91 6.41 19.40 -31.58
CA VAL A 91 6.37 18.44 -30.47
C VAL A 91 5.48 18.96 -29.34
N ALA A 92 5.54 20.25 -29.02
CA ALA A 92 4.68 20.90 -28.03
C ALA A 92 3.20 20.88 -28.43
N GLU A 93 2.88 21.07 -29.70
CA GLU A 93 1.51 20.95 -30.21
C GLU A 93 0.98 19.50 -30.16
N LEU A 94 1.83 18.54 -30.48
CA LEU A 94 1.49 17.12 -30.36
C LEU A 94 1.26 16.71 -28.89
N ILE A 95 2.12 17.16 -27.99
CA ILE A 95 2.02 16.98 -26.54
C ILE A 95 0.69 17.55 -26.01
N ARG A 96 0.34 18.78 -26.41
CA ARG A 96 -0.94 19.41 -26.02
C ARG A 96 -2.14 18.62 -26.51
N THR A 97 -2.10 18.13 -27.75
CA THR A 97 -3.19 17.36 -28.35
C THR A 97 -3.39 16.00 -27.68
N VAL A 98 -2.29 15.29 -27.40
CA VAL A 98 -2.33 13.97 -26.73
C VAL A 98 -2.81 14.11 -25.28
N SER A 99 -2.32 15.11 -24.54
CA SER A 99 -2.81 15.38 -23.18
C SER A 99 -4.30 15.71 -23.17
N ALA A 100 -4.78 16.57 -24.07
CA ALA A 100 -6.20 16.95 -24.13
C ALA A 100 -7.12 15.76 -24.45
N LYS A 101 -6.70 14.87 -25.36
CA LYS A 101 -7.44 13.63 -25.66
C LYS A 101 -7.47 12.69 -24.46
N ARG A 102 -6.32 12.48 -23.81
CA ARG A 102 -6.20 11.61 -22.63
C ARG A 102 -7.04 12.11 -21.47
N ASP A 103 -7.01 13.41 -21.19
CA ASP A 103 -7.77 13.99 -20.08
C ASP A 103 -9.28 13.87 -20.34
N SER A 104 -9.72 13.94 -21.60
CA SER A 104 -11.11 13.70 -22.00
C SER A 104 -11.52 12.21 -21.82
N GLU A 105 -10.66 11.27 -22.22
CA GLU A 105 -10.91 9.82 -22.05
C GLU A 105 -10.89 9.39 -20.58
N ILE A 106 -9.97 9.92 -19.78
CA ILE A 106 -9.92 9.69 -18.33
C ILE A 106 -11.16 10.28 -17.66
N ALA A 107 -11.57 11.51 -18.03
CA ALA A 107 -12.77 12.13 -17.47
C ALA A 107 -14.04 11.30 -17.79
N LEU A 108 -14.16 10.76 -18.99
CA LEU A 108 -15.24 9.86 -19.39
C LEU A 108 -15.21 8.55 -18.59
N ALA A 109 -14.04 7.91 -18.44
CA ALA A 109 -13.89 6.68 -17.66
C ALA A 109 -14.20 6.89 -16.17
N ILE A 110 -13.78 8.03 -15.58
CA ILE A 110 -14.11 8.39 -14.20
C ILE A 110 -15.62 8.59 -14.05
N ALA A 111 -16.25 9.35 -14.95
CA ALA A 111 -17.69 9.58 -14.92
C ALA A 111 -18.49 8.28 -15.03
N GLU A 112 -18.03 7.33 -15.87
CA GLU A 112 -18.65 6.02 -16.00
C GLU A 112 -18.48 5.17 -14.72
N ILE A 113 -17.28 5.14 -14.12
CA ILE A 113 -17.03 4.47 -12.84
C ILE A 113 -17.88 5.07 -11.71
N GLU A 114 -18.01 6.39 -11.66
CA GLU A 114 -18.85 7.10 -10.69
C GLU A 114 -20.34 6.79 -10.90
N SER A 115 -20.79 6.68 -12.15
CA SER A 115 -22.19 6.31 -12.46
C SER A 115 -22.54 4.87 -12.05
N VAL A 116 -21.55 3.96 -12.05
CA VAL A 116 -21.71 2.55 -11.64
C VAL A 116 -21.55 2.39 -10.12
N ARG A 117 -20.78 3.25 -9.46
CA ARG A 117 -20.58 3.22 -7.99
C ARG A 117 -21.79 3.79 -7.25
N ARG A 118 -22.79 2.94 -6.98
CA ARG A 118 -23.57 3.02 -5.73
C ARG A 118 -23.03 2.04 -4.70
N VAL A 119 -21.84 2.30 -4.17
CA VAL A 119 -21.39 1.61 -2.95
C VAL A 119 -21.70 2.55 -1.78
N PRO A 120 -22.72 2.28 -0.95
CA PRO A 120 -22.91 3.08 0.25
C PRO A 120 -21.64 3.00 1.10
N ASP A 121 -21.23 4.14 1.64
CA ASP A 121 -20.08 4.30 2.55
C ASP A 121 -20.35 3.57 3.88
N LYS A 122 -20.44 2.24 3.82
CA LYS A 122 -20.52 1.43 5.03
C LYS A 122 -19.09 1.13 5.45
N PRO A 123 -18.64 1.58 6.63
CA PRO A 123 -17.31 1.23 7.11
C PRO A 123 -17.21 -0.30 7.14
N MET A 124 -16.27 -0.83 6.36
CA MET A 124 -16.07 -2.27 6.26
C MET A 124 -15.76 -2.81 7.67
N PRO A 125 -16.48 -3.84 8.16
CA PRO A 125 -16.23 -4.37 9.49
C PRO A 125 -14.77 -4.78 9.59
N LYS A 126 -14.07 -4.31 10.63
CA LYS A 126 -12.66 -4.63 10.84
C LYS A 126 -12.53 -6.16 10.91
N ARG A 127 -11.85 -6.75 9.92
CA ARG A 127 -11.59 -8.20 9.89
C ARG A 127 -10.82 -8.58 11.15
N VAL A 128 -11.38 -9.48 11.94
CA VAL A 128 -10.74 -10.03 13.15
C VAL A 128 -10.00 -11.29 12.74
N GLY A 129 -8.69 -11.35 12.97
CA GLY A 129 -7.90 -12.54 12.66
C GLY A 129 -8.35 -13.75 13.48
N THR A 130 -8.28 -14.96 12.89
CA THR A 130 -8.80 -16.21 13.48
C THR A 130 -8.31 -16.45 14.91
N ARG A 131 -7.01 -16.25 15.16
CA ARG A 131 -6.42 -16.41 16.51
C ARG A 131 -7.03 -15.46 17.54
N ARG A 132 -7.26 -14.19 17.15
CA ARG A 132 -7.86 -13.18 18.03
C ARG A 132 -9.31 -13.56 18.36
N ALA A 133 -10.08 -14.01 17.38
CA ALA A 133 -11.45 -14.48 17.60
C ALA A 133 -11.50 -15.71 18.53
N GLN A 134 -10.62 -16.68 18.34
CA GLN A 134 -10.55 -17.88 19.18
C GLN A 134 -10.21 -17.56 20.64
N ILE A 135 -9.23 -16.68 20.88
CA ILE A 135 -8.84 -16.29 22.24
C ILE A 135 -9.95 -15.50 22.92
N PHE A 136 -10.64 -14.63 22.18
CA PHE A 136 -11.80 -13.90 22.69
C PHE A 136 -12.94 -14.84 23.12
N GLN A 137 -13.24 -15.84 22.30
CA GLN A 137 -14.25 -16.86 22.61
C GLN A 137 -13.83 -17.69 23.84
N LYS A 138 -12.57 -18.14 23.89
CA LYS A 138 -11.99 -18.86 25.03
C LYS A 138 -12.07 -18.05 26.33
N SER A 139 -11.91 -16.72 26.25
CA SER A 139 -11.97 -15.84 27.43
C SER A 139 -13.38 -15.39 27.81
N GLY A 140 -14.41 -15.84 27.08
CA GLY A 140 -15.79 -15.39 27.28
C GLY A 140 -15.96 -13.88 27.11
N GLY A 141 -15.12 -13.26 26.27
CA GLY A 141 -15.10 -11.82 26.07
C GLY A 141 -14.64 -11.01 27.29
N ARG A 142 -13.85 -11.60 28.20
CA ARG A 142 -13.34 -10.89 29.39
C ARG A 142 -11.82 -10.86 29.45
N CYS A 143 -11.29 -9.84 30.10
CA CYS A 143 -9.88 -9.72 30.43
C CYS A 143 -9.49 -10.79 31.47
N HIS A 144 -8.41 -11.52 31.21
CA HIS A 144 -7.91 -12.57 32.11
C HIS A 144 -7.50 -12.05 33.49
N TYR A 145 -7.05 -10.80 33.60
CA TYR A 145 -6.50 -10.25 34.84
C TYR A 145 -7.50 -9.47 35.70
N CYS A 146 -8.34 -8.64 35.07
CA CYS A 146 -9.29 -7.80 35.79
C CYS A 146 -10.75 -8.17 35.56
N SER A 147 -11.02 -9.20 34.75
CA SER A 147 -12.36 -9.66 34.38
C SER A 147 -13.25 -8.62 33.67
N ALA A 148 -12.73 -7.45 33.32
CA ALA A 148 -13.45 -6.44 32.56
C ALA A 148 -13.90 -6.98 31.20
N GLU A 149 -15.12 -6.61 30.79
CA GLU A 149 -15.67 -6.98 29.50
C GLU A 149 -14.87 -6.37 28.35
N LEU A 150 -14.70 -7.15 27.30
CA LEU A 150 -13.99 -6.80 26.08
C LEU A 150 -14.97 -6.88 24.91
N ASP A 151 -14.85 -5.92 23.99
CA ASP A 151 -15.48 -6.02 22.69
C ASP A 151 -14.55 -6.76 21.72
N LEU A 152 -15.10 -7.71 20.93
CA LEU A 152 -14.37 -8.47 19.91
C LEU A 152 -13.63 -7.53 18.94
N HIS A 153 -14.30 -6.44 18.53
CA HIS A 153 -13.73 -5.42 17.65
C HIS A 153 -13.05 -4.26 18.41
N GLY A 154 -13.05 -4.31 19.75
CA GLY A 154 -12.50 -3.31 20.63
C GLY A 154 -10.99 -3.39 20.85
N LYS A 155 -10.49 -2.51 21.72
CA LYS A 155 -9.06 -2.41 22.07
C LYS A 155 -8.71 -3.38 23.20
N TRP A 156 -8.00 -4.44 22.84
CA TRP A 156 -7.46 -5.44 23.76
C TRP A 156 -6.34 -6.22 23.05
N HIS A 157 -5.54 -6.97 23.80
CA HIS A 157 -4.37 -7.68 23.29
C HIS A 157 -4.49 -9.18 23.51
N VAL A 158 -4.00 -9.94 22.54
CA VAL A 158 -3.60 -11.33 22.76
C VAL A 158 -2.28 -11.28 23.50
N GLU A 159 -2.31 -11.73 24.73
CA GLU A 159 -1.25 -11.54 25.71
C GLU A 159 -0.66 -12.90 26.11
N HIS A 160 0.65 -12.90 26.39
CA HIS A 160 1.42 -14.08 26.77
C HIS A 160 1.57 -14.20 28.28
N MET A 161 1.00 -15.24 28.88
CA MET A 161 1.11 -15.47 30.32
C MET A 161 2.57 -15.59 30.77
N MET A 162 3.37 -16.38 30.07
CA MET A 162 4.83 -16.35 30.08
C MET A 162 5.30 -15.43 28.94
N PRO A 163 5.89 -14.26 29.24
CA PRO A 163 6.36 -13.32 28.22
C PRO A 163 7.40 -13.94 27.30
N LYS A 164 7.44 -13.47 26.05
CA LYS A 164 8.47 -13.87 25.09
C LYS A 164 9.89 -13.57 25.57
N ALA A 165 10.08 -12.49 26.32
CA ALA A 165 11.38 -12.12 26.90
C ALA A 165 11.91 -13.18 27.88
N LEU A 166 11.02 -13.99 28.47
CA LEU A 166 11.35 -15.09 29.38
C LEU A 166 11.20 -16.47 28.70
N GLY A 167 11.15 -16.50 27.36
CA GLY A 167 11.08 -17.75 26.58
C GLY A 167 9.67 -18.30 26.36
N GLY A 168 8.61 -17.54 26.66
CA GLY A 168 7.24 -18.01 26.44
C GLY A 168 6.85 -18.17 24.97
N GLY A 169 6.17 -19.26 24.64
CA GLY A 169 5.79 -19.62 23.28
C GLY A 169 4.41 -19.10 22.85
N ASN A 170 3.97 -19.45 21.64
CA ASN A 170 2.70 -19.00 21.05
C ASN A 170 1.58 -20.05 21.10
N GLU A 171 1.77 -21.08 21.92
CA GLU A 171 0.79 -22.13 22.16
C GLU A 171 -0.51 -21.57 22.73
N PRO A 172 -1.69 -22.12 22.37
CA PRO A 172 -2.97 -21.67 22.90
C PRO A 172 -3.08 -21.71 24.43
N GLY A 173 -2.25 -22.52 25.09
CA GLY A 173 -2.13 -22.61 26.54
C GLY A 173 -1.51 -21.37 27.17
N ASN A 174 -0.61 -20.67 26.48
CA ASN A 174 0.11 -19.49 26.98
C ASN A 174 -0.55 -18.16 26.58
N LEU A 175 -1.61 -18.21 25.77
CA LEU A 175 -2.27 -17.02 25.24
C LEU A 175 -3.60 -16.73 25.93
N VAL A 176 -3.78 -15.48 26.34
CA VAL A 176 -4.99 -14.98 27.00
C VAL A 176 -5.45 -13.64 26.41
N ALA A 177 -6.70 -13.27 26.68
CA ALA A 177 -7.20 -11.93 26.35
C ALA A 177 -6.89 -10.96 27.49
N SER A 178 -6.22 -9.84 27.18
CA SER A 178 -5.88 -8.80 28.17
C SER A 178 -6.35 -7.44 27.69
N CYS A 179 -6.98 -6.66 28.58
CA CYS A 179 -7.28 -5.26 28.27
C CYS A 179 -5.99 -4.45 28.15
N VAL A 180 -6.05 -3.30 27.48
CA VAL A 180 -4.87 -2.45 27.23
C VAL A 180 -4.16 -2.09 28.53
N THR A 181 -4.92 -1.73 29.56
CA THR A 181 -4.38 -1.33 30.87
C THR A 181 -3.64 -2.46 31.57
N CYS A 182 -4.21 -3.66 31.63
CA CYS A 182 -3.56 -4.80 32.29
C CYS A 182 -2.31 -5.24 31.53
N ASN A 183 -2.39 -5.31 30.20
CA ASN A 183 -1.25 -5.65 29.34
C ASN A 183 -0.06 -4.68 29.57
N GLN A 184 -0.33 -3.38 29.61
CA GLN A 184 0.71 -2.37 29.86
C GLN A 184 1.28 -2.41 31.28
N GLN A 185 0.48 -2.81 32.28
CA GLN A 185 0.94 -2.93 33.67
C GLN A 185 1.75 -4.21 33.91
N LYS A 186 1.38 -5.33 33.25
CA LYS A 186 2.09 -6.61 33.35
C LYS A 186 3.51 -6.50 32.80
N LYS A 187 3.69 -5.88 31.64
CA LYS A 187 4.99 -5.78 30.94
C LYS A 187 5.61 -7.18 30.79
N ASP A 188 6.84 -7.35 31.27
CA ASP A 188 7.63 -8.57 31.16
C ASP A 188 7.50 -9.49 32.39
N LYS A 189 6.53 -9.23 33.28
CA LYS A 189 6.19 -10.13 34.38
C LYS A 189 5.44 -11.35 33.86
N THR A 190 5.55 -12.48 34.54
CA THR A 190 4.66 -13.62 34.30
C THR A 190 3.23 -13.30 34.75
N ALA A 191 2.24 -14.06 34.27
CA ALA A 191 0.86 -13.90 34.69
C ALA A 191 0.72 -14.06 36.21
N GLU A 192 1.41 -15.04 36.79
CA GLU A 192 1.42 -15.31 38.23
C GLU A 192 2.02 -14.14 39.01
N GLU A 193 3.20 -13.65 38.61
CA GLU A 193 3.84 -12.49 39.24
C GLU A 193 2.95 -11.25 39.17
N PHE A 194 2.27 -11.04 38.05
CA PHE A 194 1.37 -9.91 37.89
C PHE A 194 0.14 -10.02 38.78
N ILE A 195 -0.51 -11.19 38.83
CA ILE A 195 -1.67 -11.47 39.69
C ILE A 195 -1.29 -11.26 41.15
N TYR A 196 -0.16 -11.81 41.59
CA TYR A 196 0.34 -11.64 42.96
C TYR A 196 0.62 -10.16 43.29
N SER A 197 1.19 -9.41 42.35
CA SER A 197 1.45 -7.98 42.55
C SER A 197 0.18 -7.12 42.62
N ARG A 198 -0.95 -7.62 42.11
CA ARG A 198 -2.26 -6.97 42.18
C ARG A 198 -2.98 -7.30 43.48
N SER A 199 -3.00 -8.57 43.91
CA SER A 199 -3.67 -8.96 45.15
C SER A 199 -3.08 -8.25 46.38
N GLY A 200 -1.77 -8.03 46.42
CA GLY A 200 -1.13 -7.25 47.48
C GLY A 200 -1.55 -5.77 47.50
N LYS A 201 -1.88 -5.18 46.35
CA LYS A 201 -2.33 -3.78 46.25
C LYS A 201 -3.81 -3.63 46.55
N ASP A 202 -4.63 -4.57 46.09
CA ASP A 202 -6.06 -4.58 46.36
C ASP A 202 -6.33 -4.83 47.86
N GLY A 203 -5.55 -5.72 48.51
CA GLY A 203 -5.58 -5.93 49.96
C GLY A 203 -5.16 -4.69 50.78
N ALA A 204 -4.10 -3.99 50.37
CA ALA A 204 -3.69 -2.73 51.02
C ALA A 204 -4.74 -1.62 50.87
N LYS A 205 -5.49 -1.62 49.77
CA LYS A 205 -6.55 -0.64 49.50
C LYS A 205 -7.81 -0.91 50.33
N VAL A 206 -8.17 -2.18 50.53
CA VAL A 206 -9.26 -2.60 51.41
C VAL A 206 -8.92 -2.28 52.87
N ALA A 207 -7.72 -2.63 53.33
CA ALA A 207 -7.28 -2.33 54.70
C ALA A 207 -7.23 -0.81 54.98
N ALA A 208 -6.85 0.01 53.99
CA ALA A 208 -6.86 1.47 54.13
C ALA A 208 -8.27 2.07 54.16
N LEU A 209 -9.26 1.45 53.49
CA LEU A 209 -10.66 1.86 53.55
C LEU A 209 -11.31 1.44 54.88
N GLU A 210 -10.96 0.27 55.41
CA GLU A 210 -11.43 -0.20 56.71
C GLU A 210 -10.83 0.59 57.89
N ALA A 211 -9.57 1.06 57.78
CA ALA A 211 -8.94 1.90 58.79
C ALA A 211 -9.42 3.37 58.77
N ALA A 212 -10.15 3.77 57.72
CA ALA A 212 -10.72 5.11 57.57
C ALA A 212 -12.22 5.18 57.89
N ALA A 213 -12.82 4.06 58.31
CA ALA A 213 -14.20 3.91 58.76
C ALA A 213 -14.25 3.77 60.29
#